data_AF-A0A8J8BWW9-F1
#
_entry.id   AF-A0A8J8BWW9-F1
#
_cell.length_a   1.000
_cell.length_b   1.000
_cell.length_c   1.000
_cell.angle_alpha   90.00
_cell.angle_beta   90.00
_cell.angle_gamma   90.00
#
_symmetry.space_group_name_H-M   'P 1'
#
loop_
_entity.id
_entity.type
_entity.pdbx_description
1 polymer ?
#
loop_
_entity_poly.entity_id
_entity_poly.type
_entity_poly.pdbx_seq_one_letter_code
_entity_poly.pdbx_strand_id
1 'polypeptide(L)'
;MISFDPIYVLFFIVILYDSYYFGIFLYQSAKKTTIQFSPPISVIIPVYNNESTIKKCIQSILSSDYDIKEVIVVNDGSTDKTKEILDSLTGVTVYHIPHSGKAAALNYGIEH
;
A
#
# COMPACT_ATOMS: atom_id res chain seq x y z
N MET A 1 62.11 22.89 12.39
CA MET A 1 61.99 21.78 11.42
C MET A 1 60.99 20.81 12.00
N ILE A 2 59.76 20.73 11.48
CA ILE A 2 58.71 19.87 12.05
C ILE A 2 59.11 18.42 11.73
N SER A 3 59.43 17.63 12.75
CA SER A 3 59.76 16.21 12.60
C SER A 3 58.48 15.44 12.24
N PHE A 4 58.46 14.86 11.04
CA PHE A 4 57.37 14.01 10.57
C PHE A 4 57.44 12.67 11.30
N ASP A 5 56.67 12.51 12.38
CA ASP A 5 56.57 11.24 13.07
C ASP A 5 55.64 10.30 12.27
N PRO A 6 56.11 9.10 11.86
CA PRO A 6 55.32 8.15 11.07
C PRO A 6 54.01 7.73 11.74
N ILE A 7 53.87 7.90 13.06
CA ILE A 7 52.64 7.56 13.78
C ILE A 7 51.44 8.39 13.29
N TYR A 8 51.64 9.67 12.94
CA TYR A 8 50.56 10.53 12.44
C TYR A 8 50.07 10.12 11.05
N VAL A 9 50.96 9.57 10.22
CA VAL A 9 50.62 9.05 8.90
C VAL A 9 49.70 7.82 9.04
N LEU A 10 50.01 6.93 9.99
CA LEU A 10 49.18 5.76 10.26
C LEU A 10 47.79 6.16 10.78
N PHE A 11 47.72 7.10 11.72
CA PHE A 11 46.45 7.64 12.21
C PHE A 11 45.61 8.26 11.09
N PHE A 12 46.24 9.02 10.20
CA PHE A 12 45.54 9.64 9.07
C PHE A 12 44.98 8.59 8.11
N ILE A 13 45.73 7.52 7.83
CA ILE A 13 45.26 6.41 6.98
C ILE A 13 44.05 5.71 7.61
N VAL A 14 44.05 5.47 8.92
CA VAL A 14 42.92 4.84 9.63
C VAL A 14 41.68 5.73 9.58
N ILE A 15 41.82 7.04 9.82
CA ILE A 15 40.71 8.01 9.75
C ILE A 15 40.13 8.07 8.33
N LEU A 16 40.98 8.07 7.30
CA LEU A 16 40.53 8.05 5.91
C LEU A 16 39.80 6.75 5.57
N TYR A 17 40.29 5.61 6.06
CA TYR A 17 39.63 4.32 5.88
C TYR A 17 38.26 4.32 6.57
N ASP A 18 38.18 4.69 7.84
CA ASP A 18 36.94 4.70 8.61
C ASP A 18 35.89 5.66 8.03
N SER A 19 36.29 6.87 7.63
CA SER A 19 35.39 7.83 6.98
C SER A 19 34.86 7.34 5.64
N TYR A 20 35.68 6.62 4.87
CA TYR A 20 35.28 5.97 3.62
C TYR A 20 34.22 4.87 3.85
N TYR A 21 34.45 3.95 4.80
CA TYR A 21 33.47 2.90 5.12
C TYR A 21 32.19 3.45 5.75
N PHE A 22 32.29 4.49 6.58
CA PHE A 22 31.13 5.17 7.13
C PHE A 22 30.27 5.82 6.04
N GLY A 23 30.91 6.44 5.03
CA GLY A 23 30.23 6.96 3.84
C GLY A 23 29.49 5.88 3.06
N ILE A 24 30.10 4.71 2.86
CA ILE A 24 29.45 3.55 2.23
C ILE A 24 28.27 3.04 3.06
N PHE A 25 28.40 2.99 4.37
CA PHE A 25 27.33 2.60 5.28
C PHE A 25 26.14 3.58 5.23
N LEU A 26 26.41 4.88 5.22
CA LEU A 26 25.38 5.91 5.04
C LEU A 26 24.72 5.85 3.67
N TYR A 27 25.49 5.64 2.59
CA TYR A 27 24.97 5.47 1.24
C TYR A 27 24.04 4.25 1.13
N GLN A 28 24.43 3.12 1.71
CA GLN A 28 23.59 1.92 1.75
C GLN A 28 22.33 2.10 2.60
N SER A 29 22.44 2.80 3.74
CA SER A 29 21.29 3.11 4.60
C SER A 29 20.31 4.07 3.92
N ALA A 30 20.80 4.97 3.07
CA ALA A 30 19.97 5.87 2.27
C ALA A 30 19.33 5.17 1.06
N LYS A 31 19.90 4.06 0.59
CA LYS A 31 19.35 3.27 -0.52
C LYS A 31 18.20 2.40 -0.01
N LYS A 32 17.02 3.00 0.07
CA LYS A 32 15.76 2.29 0.35
C LYS A 32 15.49 1.33 -0.82
N THR A 33 15.44 0.02 -0.57
CA THR A 33 15.07 -0.98 -1.56
C THR A 33 13.70 -0.64 -2.13
N THR A 34 13.65 -0.25 -3.39
CA THR A 34 12.40 -0.12 -4.14
C THR A 34 11.99 -1.53 -4.55
N ILE A 35 10.88 -2.03 -3.99
CA ILE A 35 10.27 -3.27 -4.47
C ILE A 35 9.77 -2.96 -5.89
N GLN A 36 10.50 -3.45 -6.90
CA GLN A 36 10.22 -3.26 -8.33
C GLN A 36 9.08 -4.15 -8.85
N PHE A 37 8.45 -4.94 -7.97
CA PHE A 37 7.34 -5.82 -8.31
C PHE A 37 6.02 -5.24 -7.78
N SER A 38 5.17 -4.76 -8.68
CA SER A 38 3.84 -4.24 -8.38
C SER A 38 2.82 -4.87 -9.34
N PRO A 39 2.35 -6.10 -9.07
CA PRO A 39 1.37 -6.74 -9.93
C PRO A 39 0.01 -6.02 -9.83
N PRO A 40 -0.80 -6.02 -10.89
CA PRO A 40 -2.17 -5.53 -10.80
C PRO A 40 -2.97 -6.32 -9.76
N ILE A 41 -3.85 -5.64 -9.03
CA ILE A 41 -4.73 -6.27 -8.03
C ILE A 41 -6.21 -6.08 -8.37
N SER A 42 -7.02 -7.01 -7.86
CA SER A 42 -8.47 -6.90 -7.80
C SER A 42 -8.88 -6.64 -6.35
N VAL A 43 -9.75 -5.66 -6.11
CA VAL A 43 -10.18 -5.27 -4.75
C VAL A 43 -11.63 -5.67 -4.53
N ILE A 44 -11.88 -6.53 -3.55
CA ILE A 44 -13.22 -6.99 -3.18
C ILE A 44 -13.65 -6.30 -1.87
N ILE A 45 -14.80 -5.63 -1.89
CA ILE A 45 -15.35 -4.86 -0.77
C ILE A 45 -16.69 -5.47 -0.35
N PRO A 46 -16.73 -6.35 0.67
CA PRO A 46 -17.99 -6.78 1.27
C PRO A 46 -18.55 -5.63 2.13
N VAL A 47 -19.83 -5.32 1.98
CA VAL A 47 -20.47 -4.22 2.73
C VAL A 47 -21.87 -4.59 3.20
N TYR A 48 -22.15 -4.29 4.46
CA TYR A 48 -23.47 -4.37 5.07
C TYR A 48 -23.65 -3.18 6.01
N ASN A 49 -24.72 -2.41 5.81
CA ASN A 49 -25.12 -1.27 6.66
C ASN A 49 -23.96 -0.30 6.98
N ASN A 50 -23.34 0.26 5.94
CA ASN A 50 -22.16 1.12 6.09
C ASN A 50 -22.24 2.43 5.28
N GLU A 51 -23.43 3.05 5.26
CA GLU A 51 -23.71 4.28 4.51
C GLU A 51 -22.75 5.45 4.83
N SER A 52 -22.23 5.50 6.06
CA SER A 52 -21.39 6.60 6.54
C SER A 52 -19.96 6.60 5.99
N THR A 53 -19.44 5.44 5.57
CA THR A 53 -18.03 5.29 5.18
C THR A 53 -17.81 4.71 3.79
N ILE A 54 -18.77 3.97 3.23
CA ILE A 54 -18.59 3.22 1.98
C ILE A 54 -18.14 4.10 0.81
N LYS A 55 -18.71 5.31 0.66
CA LYS A 55 -18.32 6.27 -0.37
C LYS A 55 -16.85 6.68 -0.26
N LYS A 56 -16.39 7.01 0.95
CA LYS A 56 -15.00 7.41 1.21
C LYS A 56 -14.03 6.27 0.97
N CYS A 57 -14.42 5.04 1.36
CA CYS A 57 -13.62 3.84 1.12
C CYS A 57 -13.39 3.62 -0.37
N ILE A 58 -14.44 3.62 -1.18
CA ILE A 58 -14.35 3.43 -2.63
C ILE A 58 -13.56 4.56 -3.29
N GLN A 59 -13.82 5.83 -2.91
CA GLN A 59 -13.07 6.96 -3.45
C GLN A 59 -11.57 6.87 -3.16
N SER A 60 -11.19 6.43 -1.95
CA SER A 60 -9.78 6.23 -1.58
C SER A 60 -9.09 5.15 -2.42
N ILE A 61 -9.82 4.08 -2.77
CA ILE A 61 -9.29 2.99 -3.59
C ILE A 61 -9.12 3.47 -5.03
N LEU A 62 -10.15 4.13 -5.59
CA LEU A 62 -10.10 4.67 -6.95
C LEU A 62 -9.06 5.79 -7.13
N SER A 63 -8.66 6.46 -6.05
CA SER A 63 -7.60 7.49 -6.08
C SER A 63 -6.20 6.95 -5.81
N SER A 64 -6.03 5.63 -5.65
CA SER A 64 -4.73 5.02 -5.38
C SER A 64 -3.81 5.12 -6.60
N ASP A 65 -2.51 5.25 -6.35
CA ASP A 65 -1.43 5.18 -7.34
C ASP A 65 -1.02 3.73 -7.68
N TYR A 66 -1.68 2.73 -7.09
CA TYR A 66 -1.48 1.32 -7.37
C TYR A 66 -2.24 0.88 -8.63
N ASP A 67 -1.71 -0.11 -9.34
CA ASP A 67 -2.38 -0.71 -10.51
C ASP A 67 -3.58 -1.57 -10.07
N ILE A 68 -4.77 -0.97 -10.01
CA ILE A 68 -6.02 -1.64 -9.65
C ILE A 68 -6.74 -2.01 -10.94
N LYS A 69 -6.83 -3.32 -11.19
CA LYS A 69 -7.50 -3.86 -12.37
C LYS A 69 -9.02 -3.74 -12.27
N GLU A 70 -9.57 -4.01 -11.10
CA GLU A 70 -11.00 -3.98 -10.84
C GLU A 70 -11.32 -3.76 -9.36
N VAL A 71 -12.50 -3.20 -9.12
CA VAL A 71 -13.06 -3.01 -7.78
C VAL A 71 -14.46 -3.61 -7.78
N ILE A 72 -14.64 -4.67 -7.00
CA ILE A 72 -15.90 -5.39 -6.86
C ILE A 72 -16.47 -5.09 -5.48
N VAL A 73 -17.70 -4.59 -5.43
CA VAL A 73 -18.39 -4.28 -4.19
C VAL A 73 -19.58 -5.22 -4.05
N VAL A 74 -19.61 -5.99 -2.96
CA VAL A 74 -20.70 -6.93 -2.68
C VAL A 74 -21.50 -6.40 -1.50
N ASN A 75 -22.66 -5.83 -1.80
CA ASN A 75 -23.63 -5.41 -0.80
C ASN A 75 -24.43 -6.63 -0.31
N ASP A 76 -24.16 -7.02 0.94
CA ASP A 76 -24.72 -8.16 1.64
C ASP A 76 -26.10 -7.84 2.24
N GLY A 77 -27.02 -7.34 1.42
CA GLY A 77 -28.40 -7.09 1.81
C GLY A 77 -28.61 -5.91 2.77
N SER A 78 -27.84 -4.82 2.61
CA SER A 78 -27.98 -3.63 3.47
C SER A 78 -29.40 -3.07 3.49
N THR A 79 -29.82 -2.61 4.66
CA THR A 79 -31.13 -2.01 4.95
C THR A 79 -31.08 -0.50 5.16
N ASP A 80 -29.88 0.08 5.19
CA ASP A 80 -29.64 1.52 5.24
C ASP A 80 -29.45 2.11 3.82
N LYS A 81 -28.94 3.34 3.70
CA LYS A 81 -28.71 3.99 2.40
C LYS A 81 -27.49 3.47 1.65
N THR A 82 -26.80 2.44 2.16
CA THR A 82 -25.63 1.86 1.48
C THR A 82 -25.94 1.49 0.05
N LYS A 83 -27.10 0.87 -0.20
CA LYS A 83 -27.51 0.49 -1.57
C LYS A 83 -27.60 1.71 -2.50
N GLU A 84 -28.33 2.74 -2.09
CA GLU A 84 -28.50 3.98 -2.87
C GLU A 84 -27.16 4.66 -3.16
N ILE A 85 -26.25 4.66 -2.17
CA ILE A 85 -24.91 5.21 -2.33
C ILE A 85 -24.12 4.40 -3.36
N LEU A 86 -24.16 3.06 -3.29
CA LEU A 86 -23.47 2.20 -4.24
C LEU A 86 -24.01 2.33 -5.67
N ASP A 87 -25.33 2.40 -5.83
CA ASP A 87 -25.98 2.58 -7.13
C ASP A 87 -25.62 3.93 -7.79
N SER A 88 -25.20 4.92 -6.98
CA SER A 88 -24.75 6.24 -7.46
C SER A 88 -23.27 6.29 -7.87
N LEU A 89 -22.47 5.27 -7.54
CA LEU A 89 -21.04 5.27 -7.78
C LEU A 89 -20.70 4.71 -9.17
N THR A 90 -19.60 5.19 -9.72
CA THR A 90 -19.05 4.74 -11.01
C THR A 90 -17.61 4.28 -10.83
N GLY A 91 -17.08 3.49 -11.77
CA GLY A 91 -15.72 2.93 -11.69
C GLY A 91 -15.60 1.71 -10.78
N VAL A 92 -16.71 1.14 -10.33
CA VAL A 92 -16.77 -0.10 -9.54
C VAL A 92 -17.87 -1.02 -10.07
N THR A 93 -17.71 -2.32 -9.90
CA THR A 93 -18.76 -3.32 -10.17
C THR A 93 -19.49 -3.59 -8.85
N VAL A 94 -20.81 -3.44 -8.83
CA VAL A 94 -21.63 -3.63 -7.61
C VAL A 94 -22.54 -4.83 -7.77
N TYR A 95 -22.54 -5.70 -6.76
CA TYR A 95 -23.47 -6.81 -6.61
C TYR A 95 -24.31 -6.64 -5.36
N HIS A 96 -25.60 -6.93 -5.46
CA HIS A 96 -26.52 -6.97 -4.34
C HIS A 96 -26.99 -8.40 -4.11
N ILE A 97 -26.67 -8.94 -2.94
CA ILE A 97 -27.05 -10.30 -2.55
C ILE A 97 -27.93 -10.27 -1.30
N PRO A 98 -28.75 -11.32 -1.06
CA PRO A 98 -29.43 -11.48 0.23
C PRO A 98 -28.42 -11.60 1.37
N HIS A 99 -28.75 -11.01 2.54
CA HIS A 99 -27.87 -11.01 3.70
C HIS A 99 -27.49 -12.43 4.12
N SER A 100 -26.21 -12.77 3.93
CA SER A 100 -25.63 -14.09 4.13
C SER A 100 -24.32 -14.04 4.91
N GLY A 101 -23.91 -12.86 5.35
CA GLY A 101 -22.73 -12.61 6.14
C GLY A 101 -21.49 -12.32 5.30
N LYS A 102 -20.48 -11.72 5.95
CA LYS A 102 -19.25 -11.24 5.32
C LYS A 102 -18.51 -12.30 4.50
N ALA A 103 -18.44 -13.53 4.98
CA ALA A 103 -17.74 -14.62 4.28
C ALA A 103 -18.45 -14.99 2.96
N ALA A 104 -19.78 -15.04 2.96
CA ALA A 104 -20.55 -15.30 1.74
C ALA A 104 -20.37 -14.16 0.73
N ALA A 105 -20.42 -12.91 1.18
CA ALA A 105 -20.18 -11.74 0.33
C ALA A 105 -18.78 -11.72 -0.28
N LEU A 106 -17.75 -12.09 0.50
CA LEU A 106 -16.38 -12.23 -0.01
C LEU A 106 -16.26 -13.34 -1.05
N ASN A 107 -16.78 -14.53 -0.74
CA ASN A 107 -16.73 -15.66 -1.67
C ASN A 107 -17.45 -15.34 -2.98
N TYR A 108 -18.61 -14.68 -2.89
CA TYR A 108 -19.34 -14.21 -4.07
C TYR A 108 -18.47 -13.28 -4.93
N GLY A 109 -17.74 -12.35 -4.31
CA GLY A 109 -16.82 -11.46 -5.01
C GLY A 109 -15.55 -12.14 -5.54
N ILE A 110 -15.18 -13.32 -5.05
CA ILE A 110 -14.05 -14.11 -5.58
C ILE A 110 -14.47 -14.90 -6.83
N GLU A 111 -15.74 -15.30 -6.91
CA GLU A 111 -16.30 -16.07 -8.02
C GLU A 111 -16.63 -15.22 -9.26
N HIS A 112 -16.63 -13.89 -9.15
CA HIS A 112 -16.99 -12.93 -10.19
C HIS A 112 -15.84 -12.00 -10.52
#